data_AF-A0A521NI98-F1
#
_entry.id   AF-A0A521NI98-F1
#
_cell.length_a   1.000
_cell.length_b   1.000
_cell.length_c   1.000
_cell.angle_alpha   90.00
_cell.angle_beta   90.00
_cell.angle_gamma   90.00
#
_symmetry.space_group_name_H-M   'P 1'
#
loop_
_entity.id
_entity.type
_entity.pdbx_description
1 polymer ?
#
loop_
_entity_poly.entity_id
_entity_poly.type
_entity_poly.pdbx_seq_one_letter_code
_entity_poly.pdbx_strand_id
1 'polypeptide(L)'
;MRSIDVAQAMNMALRSYEHFESGAGRINIERIHRFAEVTNSDPHGILTALALGSPAFALRCADNKLATILAVALQEFDEEAGDAIADLDARPIINTFTRMFRDLVDQSVRRDAEADAWLEQRRSRLLAPDREDGGANNSG
;
A
#
# COMPACT_ATOMS: atom_id res chain seq x y z
N MET A 1 15.13 9.39 2.90
CA MET A 1 15.20 10.59 3.76
C MET A 1 16.11 10.25 4.93
N ARG A 2 16.97 11.15 5.42
CA ARG A 2 17.80 10.84 6.60
C ARG A 2 16.98 11.08 7.87
N SER A 3 17.28 10.38 8.96
CA SER A 3 16.58 10.53 10.25
C SER A 3 16.53 11.98 10.74
N ILE A 4 17.59 12.77 10.53
CA ILE A 4 17.60 14.20 10.89
C ILE A 4 16.60 15.04 10.09
N ASP A 5 16.39 14.72 8.82
CA ASP A 5 15.45 15.45 7.97
C ASP A 5 14.00 15.14 8.40
N VAL A 6 13.70 13.87 8.74
CA VAL A 6 12.40 13.46 9.28
C VAL A 6 12.16 14.10 10.66
N ALA A 7 13.15 14.08 11.55
CA ALA A 7 13.05 14.67 12.88
C ALA A 7 12.72 16.17 12.81
N GLN A 8 13.39 16.91 11.93
CA GLN A 8 13.13 18.33 11.70
C GLN A 8 11.72 18.56 11.16
N ALA A 9 11.28 17.78 10.16
CA ALA A 9 9.94 17.89 9.60
C ALA A 9 8.83 17.52 10.61
N MET A 10 9.10 16.62 11.55
CA MET A 10 8.20 16.30 12.67
C MET A 10 8.24 17.34 13.81
N ASN A 11 9.07 18.39 13.71
CA ASN A 11 9.35 19.35 14.77
C ASN A 11 9.84 18.67 16.08
N MET A 12 10.82 17.76 15.95
CA MET A 12 11.39 16.98 17.04
C MET A 12 12.93 17.11 17.09
N ALA A 13 13.49 17.11 18.29
CA ALA A 13 14.92 16.92 18.47
C ALA A 13 15.32 15.51 18.01
N LEU A 14 16.51 15.36 17.38
CA LEU A 14 16.97 14.10 16.80
C LEU A 14 16.90 12.91 17.79
N ARG A 15 17.40 13.08 19.02
CA ARG A 15 17.32 12.02 20.05
C ARG A 15 15.89 11.62 20.40
N SER A 16 14.97 12.57 20.42
CA SER A 16 13.55 12.29 20.67
C SER A 16 12.91 11.53 19.51
N TYR A 17 13.32 11.85 18.28
CA TYR A 17 12.90 11.14 17.07
C TYR A 17 13.46 9.71 17.04
N GLU A 18 14.74 9.52 17.30
CA GLU A 18 15.37 8.18 17.36
C GLU A 18 14.71 7.29 18.43
N HIS A 19 14.38 7.86 19.58
CA HIS A 19 13.63 7.14 20.61
C HIS A 19 12.22 6.75 20.14
N PHE A 20 11.53 7.62 19.39
CA PHE A 20 10.25 7.32 18.76
C PHE A 20 10.38 6.20 17.70
N GLU A 21 11.36 6.32 16.79
CA GLU A 21 11.61 5.37 15.70
C GLU A 21 12.01 3.99 16.23
N SER A 22 12.74 3.94 17.35
CA SER A 22 13.12 2.68 18.01
C SER A 22 11.94 1.88 18.57
N GLY A 23 10.77 2.50 18.73
CA GLY A 23 9.60 1.88 19.36
C GLY A 23 9.77 1.59 20.86
N ALA A 24 10.85 2.04 21.50
CA ALA A 24 11.15 1.76 22.91
C ALA A 24 10.25 2.53 23.90
N GLY A 25 9.51 3.53 23.43
CA GLY A 25 8.61 4.35 24.23
C GLY A 25 7.14 3.89 24.17
N ARG A 26 6.28 4.60 24.90
CA ARG A 26 4.81 4.43 24.76
C ARG A 26 4.36 4.84 23.36
N ILE A 27 3.37 4.13 22.83
CA ILE A 27 2.71 4.49 21.57
C ILE A 27 2.14 5.90 21.69
N ASN A 28 2.47 6.75 20.72
CA ASN A 28 1.93 8.09 20.59
C ASN A 28 1.29 8.22 19.20
N ILE A 29 -0.04 8.21 19.17
CA ILE A 29 -0.84 8.23 17.94
C ILE A 29 -0.56 9.50 17.12
N GLU A 30 -0.52 10.67 17.77
CA GLU A 30 -0.24 11.94 17.10
C GLU A 30 1.13 11.95 16.40
N ARG A 31 2.15 11.33 17.02
CA ARG A 31 3.48 11.18 16.39
C ARG A 31 3.46 10.19 15.22
N ILE A 32 2.66 9.12 15.29
CA ILE A 32 2.49 8.19 14.17
C ILE A 32 1.86 8.90 12.97
N HIS A 33 0.81 9.71 13.19
CA HIS A 33 0.20 10.49 12.11
C HIS A 33 1.18 11.49 11.50
N ARG A 34 1.90 12.27 12.32
CA ARG A 34 2.93 13.21 11.82
C ARG A 34 4.06 12.51 11.07
N PHE A 35 4.51 11.37 11.57
CA PHE A 35 5.52 10.56 10.89
C PHE A 35 5.01 10.10 9.52
N ALA A 36 3.77 9.61 9.44
CA ALA A 36 3.17 9.15 8.20
C ALA A 36 2.96 10.30 7.21
N GLU A 37 2.58 11.49 7.67
CA GLU A 37 2.48 12.70 6.87
C GLU A 37 3.84 13.07 6.26
N VAL A 38 4.88 13.15 7.08
CA VAL A 38 6.24 13.51 6.63
C VAL A 38 6.83 12.49 5.66
N THR A 39 6.62 11.20 5.93
CA THR A 39 7.19 10.11 5.12
C THR A 39 6.31 9.68 3.97
N ASN A 40 5.13 10.26 3.83
CA ASN A 40 4.07 9.75 2.97
C ASN A 40 3.86 8.23 3.18
N SER A 41 3.73 7.80 4.44
CA SER A 41 3.34 6.43 4.81
C SER A 41 1.83 6.35 5.09
N ASP A 42 1.30 5.15 5.32
CA ASP A 42 -0.08 4.95 5.77
C ASP A 42 -0.12 4.94 7.32
N PRO A 43 -0.70 5.97 7.98
CA PRO A 43 -0.76 6.00 9.45
C PRO A 43 -1.61 4.88 10.03
N HIS A 44 -2.74 4.57 9.39
CA HIS A 44 -3.61 3.47 9.80
C HIS A 44 -2.92 2.13 9.54
N GLY A 45 -2.10 2.02 8.49
CA GLY A 45 -1.29 0.83 8.22
C GLY A 45 -0.30 0.52 9.36
N ILE A 46 0.34 1.56 9.90
CA ILE A 46 1.22 1.45 11.08
C ILE A 46 0.44 1.00 12.32
N LEU A 47 -0.75 1.57 12.55
CA LEU A 47 -1.58 1.21 13.71
C LEU A 47 -2.17 -0.20 13.59
N THR A 48 -2.73 -0.56 12.44
CA THR A 48 -3.30 -1.88 12.17
C THR A 48 -2.24 -2.98 12.22
N ALA A 49 -1.00 -2.70 11.83
CA ALA A 49 0.10 -3.65 11.96
C ALA A 49 0.33 -4.11 13.42
N LEU A 50 0.02 -3.26 14.41
CA LEU A 50 0.07 -3.62 15.83
C LEU A 50 -1.02 -4.64 16.18
N ALA A 51 -2.26 -4.40 15.73
CA ALA A 51 -3.38 -5.31 15.96
C ALA A 51 -3.21 -6.65 15.25
N LEU A 52 -2.61 -6.65 14.06
CA LEU A 52 -2.34 -7.86 13.28
C LEU A 52 -1.08 -8.62 13.73
N GLY A 53 -0.25 -8.03 14.60
CA GLY A 53 1.06 -8.59 14.95
C GLY A 53 1.99 -8.72 13.73
N SER A 54 1.86 -7.83 12.73
CA SER A 54 2.58 -7.92 11.46
C SER A 54 3.19 -6.56 11.06
N PRO A 55 4.44 -6.27 11.47
CA PRO A 55 5.13 -5.05 11.04
C PRO A 55 5.22 -4.91 9.52
N ALA A 56 5.34 -6.05 8.82
CA ALA A 56 5.38 -6.07 7.36
C ALA A 56 4.09 -5.55 6.70
N PHE A 57 2.95 -5.58 7.40
CA PHE A 57 1.70 -5.01 6.90
C PHE A 57 1.80 -3.49 6.71
N ALA A 58 2.44 -2.77 7.66
CA ALA A 58 2.64 -1.33 7.56
C ALA A 58 3.45 -0.96 6.30
N LEU A 59 4.50 -1.73 6.01
CA LEU A 59 5.33 -1.52 4.81
C LEU A 59 4.53 -1.78 3.52
N ARG A 60 3.74 -2.86 3.47
CA ARG A 60 2.89 -3.15 2.29
C ARG A 60 1.81 -2.10 2.05
N CYS A 61 1.36 -1.41 3.10
CA CYS A 61 0.35 -0.35 2.99
C CYS A 61 0.93 1.04 2.73
N ALA A 62 2.25 1.22 2.92
CA ALA A 62 2.86 2.55 2.94
C ALA A 62 2.53 3.39 1.69
N ASP A 63 2.58 2.77 0.52
CA ASP A 63 2.33 3.45 -0.76
C ASP A 63 0.86 3.42 -1.19
N ASN A 64 0.17 2.29 -1.01
CA ASN A 64 -1.21 2.12 -1.50
C ASN A 64 -2.29 2.67 -0.55
N LYS A 65 -1.92 3.02 0.69
CA LYS A 65 -2.82 3.57 1.72
C LYS A 65 -4.01 2.68 2.07
N LEU A 66 -3.91 1.36 1.87
CA LEU A 66 -5.01 0.41 2.03
C LEU A 66 -5.71 0.55 3.38
N ALA A 67 -4.96 0.65 4.48
CA ALA A 67 -5.54 0.70 5.81
C ALA A 67 -6.24 2.04 6.07
N THR A 68 -5.69 3.14 5.56
CA THR A 68 -6.38 4.44 5.61
C THR A 68 -7.67 4.42 4.79
N ILE A 69 -7.66 3.84 3.60
CA ILE A 69 -8.88 3.71 2.77
C ILE A 69 -9.94 2.86 3.49
N LEU A 70 -9.54 1.74 4.12
CA LEU A 70 -10.45 0.93 4.92
C LEU A 70 -11.02 1.69 6.13
N ALA A 71 -10.20 2.49 6.81
CA ALA A 71 -10.64 3.30 7.94
C ALA A 71 -11.68 4.36 7.50
N VAL A 72 -11.48 5.00 6.35
CA VAL A 72 -12.46 5.94 5.77
C VAL A 72 -13.76 5.23 5.42
N ALA A 73 -13.70 4.09 4.73
CA ALA A 73 -14.91 3.33 4.39
C ALA A 73 -15.67 2.84 5.64
N LEU A 74 -14.94 2.46 6.70
CA LEU A 74 -15.55 2.07 7.97
C LEU A 74 -16.17 3.27 8.68
N GLN A 75 -15.56 4.46 8.62
CA GLN A 75 -16.13 5.69 9.15
C GLN A 75 -17.44 6.05 8.44
N GLU A 76 -17.45 6.03 7.09
CA GLU A 76 -18.67 6.30 6.31
C GLU A 76 -19.79 5.32 6.67
N PHE A 77 -19.45 4.04 6.84
CA PHE A 77 -20.39 3.02 7.29
C PHE A 77 -20.93 3.29 8.71
N ASP A 78 -20.07 3.69 9.65
CA ASP A 78 -20.46 4.05 11.01
C ASP A 78 -21.41 5.25 11.04
N GLU A 79 -21.09 6.28 10.26
CA GLU A 79 -21.91 7.49 10.13
C GLU A 79 -23.29 7.18 9.50
N GLU A 80 -23.35 6.26 8.53
CA GLU A 80 -24.60 5.86 7.87
C GLU A 80 -25.47 4.93 8.73
N ALA A 81 -24.85 3.92 9.36
CA ALA A 81 -25.57 2.91 10.11
C ALA A 81 -25.91 3.36 11.55
N GLY A 82 -25.03 4.14 12.19
CA GLY A 82 -25.17 4.60 13.56
C GLY A 82 -25.44 3.45 14.54
N ASP A 83 -26.41 3.65 15.44
CA ASP A 83 -26.76 2.66 16.48
C ASP A 83 -27.20 1.30 15.90
N ALA A 84 -27.67 1.25 14.65
CA ALA A 84 -28.09 0.00 14.01
C ALA A 84 -26.93 -0.99 13.79
N ILE A 85 -25.68 -0.56 13.92
CA ILE A 85 -24.51 -1.45 13.93
C ILE A 85 -24.65 -2.55 14.98
N ALA A 86 -25.29 -2.24 16.13
CA ALA A 86 -25.48 -3.20 17.22
C ALA A 86 -26.35 -4.41 16.82
N ASP A 87 -27.18 -4.27 15.79
CA ASP A 87 -28.11 -5.30 15.32
C ASP A 87 -27.55 -6.16 14.19
N LEU A 88 -26.30 -5.90 13.75
CA LEU A 88 -25.72 -6.62 12.61
C LEU A 88 -25.34 -8.05 12.98
N ASP A 89 -25.78 -8.99 12.15
CA ASP A 89 -25.34 -10.37 12.23
C ASP A 89 -23.88 -10.52 11.77
N ALA A 90 -23.08 -11.24 12.56
CA ALA A 90 -21.67 -11.49 12.26
C ALA A 90 -21.45 -12.25 10.94
N ARG A 91 -22.38 -13.14 10.56
CA ARG A 91 -22.21 -14.01 9.38
C ARG A 91 -22.24 -13.24 8.05
N PRO A 92 -23.21 -12.34 7.79
CA PRO A 92 -23.15 -11.41 6.66
C PRO A 92 -21.87 -10.58 6.63
N ILE A 93 -21.45 -10.01 7.76
CA ILE A 93 -20.23 -9.20 7.86
C ILE A 93 -19.01 -10.00 7.39
N ILE A 94 -18.79 -11.19 7.97
CA ILE A 94 -17.66 -12.07 7.62
C ILE A 94 -17.67 -12.39 6.13
N ASN A 95 -18.82 -12.75 5.56
CA ASN A 95 -18.93 -13.11 4.15
C ASN A 95 -18.59 -11.92 3.25
N THR A 96 -19.11 -10.74 3.55
CA THR A 96 -18.87 -9.52 2.77
C THR A 96 -17.39 -9.14 2.78
N PHE A 97 -16.76 -9.06 3.96
CA PHE A 97 -15.34 -8.75 4.06
C PHE A 97 -14.46 -9.81 3.40
N THR A 98 -14.74 -11.09 3.60
CA THR A 98 -13.95 -12.18 3.00
C THR A 98 -14.00 -12.13 1.48
N ARG A 99 -15.18 -11.87 0.91
CA ARG A 99 -15.34 -11.71 -0.54
C ARG A 99 -14.61 -10.47 -1.04
N MET A 100 -14.82 -9.32 -0.40
CA MET A 100 -14.14 -8.07 -0.75
C MET A 100 -12.62 -8.23 -0.79
N PHE A 101 -12.01 -8.84 0.23
CA PHE A 101 -10.56 -9.05 0.26
C PHE A 101 -10.09 -10.04 -0.79
N ARG A 102 -10.85 -11.11 -1.08
CA ARG A 102 -10.52 -12.04 -2.16
C ARG A 102 -10.49 -11.32 -3.51
N ASP A 103 -11.51 -10.50 -3.79
CA ASP A 103 -11.59 -9.75 -5.03
C ASP A 103 -10.40 -8.77 -5.20
N LEU A 104 -9.90 -8.17 -4.10
CA LEU A 104 -8.70 -7.33 -4.11
C LEU A 104 -7.42 -8.12 -4.42
N VAL A 105 -7.26 -9.32 -3.85
CA VAL A 105 -6.12 -10.20 -4.12
C VAL A 105 -6.12 -10.66 -5.58
N ASP A 106 -7.28 -11.07 -6.09
CA ASP A 106 -7.41 -11.51 -7.48
C ASP A 106 -7.07 -10.39 -8.46
N GLN A 107 -7.47 -9.15 -8.14
CA GLN A 107 -7.11 -7.96 -8.92
C GLN A 107 -5.61 -7.67 -8.89
N SER A 108 -4.93 -7.82 -7.76
CA SER A 108 -3.48 -7.54 -7.68
C SER A 108 -2.69 -8.55 -8.52
N VAL A 109 -3.00 -9.83 -8.39
CA VAL A 109 -2.35 -10.91 -9.17
C VAL A 109 -2.55 -10.71 -10.67
N ARG A 110 -3.76 -10.31 -11.07
CA ARG A 110 -4.06 -10.06 -12.48
C ARG A 110 -3.29 -8.86 -13.04
N ARG A 111 -3.17 -7.76 -12.30
CA ARG A 111 -2.39 -6.59 -12.74
C ARG A 111 -0.91 -6.93 -12.93
N ASP A 112 -0.34 -7.70 -12.02
CA ASP A 112 1.06 -8.13 -12.12
C ASP A 112 1.29 -8.98 -13.38
N ALA A 113 0.39 -9.94 -13.64
CA ALA A 113 0.46 -10.76 -14.85
C ALA A 113 0.31 -9.95 -16.15
N GLU A 114 -0.59 -8.95 -16.18
CA GLU A 114 -0.77 -8.06 -17.33
C GLU A 114 0.47 -7.17 -17.56
N ALA A 115 1.10 -6.67 -16.50
CA ALA A 115 2.32 -5.88 -16.57
C ALA A 115 3.52 -6.69 -17.09
N ASP A 116 3.72 -7.91 -16.57
CA ASP A 116 4.78 -8.81 -17.01
C ASP A 116 4.62 -9.20 -18.49
N ALA A 117 3.40 -9.54 -18.90
CA ALA A 117 3.10 -9.85 -20.30
C ALA A 117 3.39 -8.66 -21.23
N TRP A 118 3.04 -7.44 -20.81
CA TRP A 118 3.33 -6.22 -21.56
C TRP A 118 4.84 -5.98 -21.68
N LEU A 119 5.59 -6.15 -20.58
CA LEU A 119 7.04 -5.96 -20.56
C LEU A 119 7.75 -6.95 -21.49
N GLU A 120 7.39 -8.23 -21.44
CA GLU A 120 8.01 -9.25 -22.30
C GLU A 120 7.70 -9.01 -23.79
N GLN A 121 6.48 -8.57 -24.11
CA GLN A 121 6.12 -8.19 -25.48
C GLN A 121 6.97 -7.01 -26.00
N ARG A 122 7.24 -6.01 -25.15
CA ARG A 122 8.03 -4.84 -25.54
C ARG A 122 9.53 -5.15 -25.58
N ARG A 123 10.02 -5.97 -24.66
CA ARG A 123 11.41 -6.42 -24.61
C ARG A 123 11.77 -7.28 -25.83
N SER A 124 10.88 -8.18 -26.25
CA SER A 124 11.11 -8.99 -27.45
C SER A 124 11.21 -8.14 -28.73
N ARG A 125 10.47 -7.02 -28.81
CA ARG A 125 10.59 -6.03 -29.90
C ARG A 125 11.87 -5.20 -29.84
N LEU A 126 12.38 -4.92 -28.64
CA LEU A 126 13.67 -4.21 -28.45
C LEU A 126 14.87 -5.11 -28.77
N LEU A 127 14.75 -6.42 -28.58
CA LEU A 127 15.84 -7.39 -28.76
C LEU A 127 15.86 -8.09 -30.14
N ALA A 128 14.78 -7.98 -30.92
CA ALA A 128 14.81 -8.42 -32.31
C ALA A 128 15.43 -7.31 -33.17
N PRO A 129 16.64 -7.48 -33.73
CA PRO A 129 17.10 -6.55 -34.76
C PRO A 129 16.09 -6.63 -35.93
N ASP A 130 15.74 -5.47 -36.50
CA ASP A 130 15.02 -5.41 -37.76
C ASP A 130 15.76 -6.34 -38.72
N ARG A 131 15.09 -7.42 -39.15
CA ARG A 131 15.61 -8.22 -40.24
C ARG A 131 15.51 -7.29 -41.44
N GLU A 132 16.62 -6.63 -41.77
CA GLU A 132 16.76 -5.93 -43.04
C GLU A 132 16.31 -6.91 -44.12
N ASP A 133 15.19 -6.58 -44.76
CA ASP A 133 14.68 -7.31 -45.90
C ASP A 133 15.79 -7.35 -46.94
N GLY A 134 16.27 -8.56 -47.19
CA GLY A 134 17.18 -8.88 -48.28
C GLY A 134 16.52 -8.50 -49.59
N GLY A 135 16.78 -7.27 -50.04
CA GLY A 135 16.53 -6.82 -51.40
C GLY A 135 17.42 -7.60 -52.35
N ALA A 136 16.92 -8.75 -52.79
CA ALA A 136 17.40 -9.44 -53.97
C ALA A 136 17.44 -8.44 -55.14
N ASN A 137 18.65 -8.07 -55.59
CA ASN A 137 18.80 -7.47 -56.91
C ASN A 137 19.56 -8.45 -57.79
N ASN A 138 18.78 -9.31 -58.44
CA ASN A 138 19.15 -10.05 -59.63
C ASN A 138 18.81 -9.17 -60.84
N SER A 139 19.81 -8.74 -61.61
CA SER A 139 19.77 -8.27 -63.02
C SER A 139 21.15 -7.67 -63.30
N GLY A 140 21.90 -7.96 -64.36
CA GLY A 140 21.75 -8.75 -65.58
C GLY A 140 22.99 -8.44 -66.43
#